data_AF-A0A5B7BN10-F1
#
_entry.id   AF-A0A5B7BN10-F1
#
_cell.length_a   1.000
_cell.length_b   1.000
_cell.length_c   1.000
_cell.angle_alpha   90.00
_cell.angle_beta   90.00
_cell.angle_gamma   90.00
#
_symmetry.space_group_name_H-M   'P 1'
#
loop_
_entity.id
_entity.type
_entity.pdbx_description
1 polymer ?
#
loop_
_entity_poly.entity_id
_entity_poly.type
_entity_poly.pdbx_seq_one_letter_code
_entity_poly.pdbx_strand_id
1 'polypeptide(L)'
;PQQKNDILPILRLSYDQMPSYLKHCFACCSRFPKNYIIRKEYLISLWIAQGYVQLHDGSQQLEDIGNQYFDELISRSFFQDVTEAFNSEIKSCKMHDLVHDLALSVGGLEWLIVDSNTSMITERVRHLLFSRSGLTGQEFPTYLLKVNKV
;
A
#
# COMPACT_ATOMS: atom_id res chain seq x y z
N PRO A 1 19.71 21.52 4.87
CA PRO A 1 18.39 20.87 5.06
C PRO A 1 17.57 20.93 3.76
N GLN A 2 17.36 19.78 3.10
CA GLN A 2 16.58 19.72 1.86
C GLN A 2 15.09 19.87 2.17
N GLN A 3 14.41 20.81 1.51
CA GLN A 3 12.97 21.02 1.72
C GLN A 3 12.18 19.90 1.04
N LYS A 4 11.19 19.36 1.76
CA LYS A 4 10.27 18.30 1.33
C LYS A 4 9.63 18.55 -0.06
N ASN A 5 9.46 19.83 -0.42
CA ASN A 5 8.85 20.26 -1.68
C ASN A 5 9.72 20.01 -2.91
N ASP A 6 11.05 19.90 -2.77
CA ASP A 6 11.95 19.72 -3.93
C ASP A 6 12.19 18.23 -4.25
N ILE A 7 12.02 17.35 -3.25
CA ILE A 7 12.33 15.92 -3.38
C ILE A 7 11.14 15.12 -3.92
N LEU A 8 9.91 15.46 -3.52
CA LEU A 8 8.70 14.74 -3.95
C LEU A 8 8.54 14.70 -5.49
N PRO A 9 8.76 15.79 -6.24
CA PRO A 9 8.75 15.74 -7.71
C PRO A 9 9.78 14.76 -8.29
N ILE A 10 10.98 14.67 -7.69
CA ILE A 10 12.04 13.75 -8.14
C ILE A 10 11.63 12.30 -7.88
N LEU A 11 11.13 12.00 -6.68
CA LEU A 11 10.62 10.66 -6.36
C LEU A 11 9.44 10.25 -7.26
N ARG A 12 8.61 11.22 -7.64
CA ARG A 12 7.50 10.99 -8.57
C ARG A 12 7.97 10.55 -9.95
N LEU A 13 9.10 11.07 -10.45
CA LEU A 13 9.68 10.59 -11.71
C LEU A 13 10.03 9.09 -11.62
N SER A 14 10.62 8.64 -10.51
CA SER A 14 10.91 7.21 -10.30
C SER A 14 9.65 6.35 -10.26
N TYR A 15 8.55 6.88 -9.71
CA TYR A 15 7.24 6.23 -9.74
C TYR A 15 6.61 6.22 -11.15
N ASP A 16 6.72 7.32 -11.90
CA ASP A 16 6.13 7.40 -13.23
C ASP A 16 6.77 6.38 -14.18
N GLN A 17 8.08 6.15 -14.04
CA GLN A 17 8.86 5.12 -14.74
C GLN A 17 8.71 3.69 -14.18
N MET A 18 7.88 3.50 -13.15
CA MET A 18 7.59 2.18 -12.60
C MET A 18 6.64 1.41 -13.53
N PRO A 19 6.86 0.10 -13.75
CA PRO A 19 5.92 -0.76 -14.46
C PRO A 19 4.52 -0.74 -13.83
N SER A 20 3.48 -0.83 -14.64
CA SER A 20 2.09 -0.73 -14.18
C SER A 20 1.70 -1.79 -13.15
N TYR A 21 2.24 -3.01 -13.26
CA TYR A 21 2.00 -4.09 -12.31
C TYR A 21 2.48 -3.75 -10.89
N LEU A 22 3.52 -2.92 -10.76
CA LEU A 22 4.13 -2.60 -9.48
C LEU A 22 3.50 -1.38 -8.80
N LYS A 23 2.85 -0.49 -9.57
CA LYS A 23 2.26 0.76 -9.07
C LYS A 23 1.19 0.52 -8.01
N HIS A 24 0.36 -0.52 -8.16
CA HIS A 24 -0.68 -0.88 -7.18
C HIS A 24 -0.07 -1.44 -5.90
N CYS A 25 0.96 -2.30 -6.01
CA CYS A 25 1.70 -2.81 -4.85
C CYS A 25 2.36 -1.67 -4.05
N PHE A 26 3.00 -0.74 -4.75
CA PHE A 26 3.60 0.45 -4.16
C PHE A 26 2.56 1.33 -3.43
N ALA A 27 1.48 1.69 -4.11
CA ALA A 27 0.39 2.47 -3.52
C ALA A 27 -0.21 1.77 -2.29
N CYS A 28 -0.31 0.44 -2.31
CA CYS A 28 -0.83 -0.34 -1.20
C CYS A 28 -0.06 -0.14 0.11
N CYS A 29 1.26 0.04 0.02
CA CYS A 29 2.14 0.22 1.17
C CYS A 29 1.83 1.49 1.99
N SER A 30 1.14 2.48 1.41
CA SER A 30 0.70 3.69 2.14
C SER A 30 -0.32 3.43 3.24
N ARG A 31 -0.87 2.21 3.33
CA ARG A 31 -1.75 1.77 4.43
C ARG A 31 -1.00 1.56 5.74
N PHE A 32 0.31 1.32 5.68
CA PHE A 32 1.14 1.15 6.86
C PHE A 32 1.57 2.52 7.38
N PRO A 33 1.41 2.82 8.67
CA PRO A 33 1.87 4.10 9.22
C PRO A 33 3.34 4.37 8.95
N LYS A 34 3.72 5.64 8.95
CA LYS A 34 5.13 6.05 8.92
C LYS A 34 5.93 5.37 10.04
N ASN A 35 7.18 5.01 9.74
CA ASN A 35 8.08 4.25 10.62
C ASN A 35 7.65 2.81 10.96
N TYR A 36 6.56 2.30 10.37
CA TYR A 36 6.11 0.94 10.62
C TYR A 36 7.05 -0.10 9.98
N ILE A 37 7.39 -1.15 10.73
CA ILE A 37 8.15 -2.30 10.25
C ILE A 37 7.19 -3.26 9.55
N ILE A 38 7.30 -3.35 8.23
CA ILE A 38 6.45 -4.18 7.39
C ILE A 38 7.14 -5.54 7.21
N ARG A 39 6.48 -6.62 7.64
CA ARG A 39 6.96 -7.99 7.37
C ARG A 39 6.75 -8.33 5.89
N LYS A 40 7.80 -8.85 5.23
CA LYS A 40 7.80 -9.16 3.79
C LYS A 40 6.65 -10.10 3.41
N GLU A 41 6.54 -11.24 4.10
CA GLU A 41 5.49 -12.26 3.85
C GLU A 41 4.08 -11.68 3.97
N TYR A 42 3.85 -10.82 4.97
CA TYR A 42 2.54 -10.18 5.18
C TYR A 42 2.20 -9.21 4.04
N LEU A 43 3.18 -8.41 3.61
CA LEU A 43 2.99 -7.48 2.51
C LEU A 43 2.69 -8.20 1.19
N ILE A 44 3.42 -9.27 0.88
CA ILE A 44 3.19 -10.09 -0.30
C ILE A 44 1.79 -10.71 -0.26
N SER A 45 1.41 -11.31 0.88
CA SER A 45 0.07 -11.88 1.07
C SER A 45 -1.03 -10.83 0.86
N LEU A 46 -0.81 -9.59 1.33
CA LEU A 46 -1.73 -8.49 1.11
C LEU A 46 -1.87 -8.14 -0.37
N TRP A 47 -0.76 -8.09 -1.13
CA TRP A 47 -0.83 -7.82 -2.58
C TRP A 47 -1.55 -8.92 -3.35
N ILE A 48 -1.32 -10.19 -2.99
CA ILE A 48 -2.02 -11.34 -3.56
C ILE A 48 -3.52 -11.26 -3.26
N ALA A 49 -3.89 -11.00 -2.01
CA ALA A 49 -5.30 -10.88 -1.59
C ALA A 49 -6.04 -9.73 -2.30
N GLN A 50 -5.32 -8.66 -2.67
CA GLN A 50 -5.86 -7.55 -3.44
C GLN A 50 -5.90 -7.80 -4.96
N GLY A 51 -5.40 -8.95 -5.43
CA GLY A 51 -5.33 -9.28 -6.85
C GLY A 51 -4.29 -8.47 -7.63
N TYR A 52 -3.33 -7.84 -6.94
CA TYR A 52 -2.26 -7.06 -7.55
C TYR A 52 -1.15 -7.94 -8.10
N VAL A 53 -1.06 -9.17 -7.62
CA VAL A 53 -0.19 -10.22 -8.13
C VAL A 53 -1.05 -11.19 -8.93
N GLN A 54 -0.71 -11.40 -10.20
CA GLN A 54 -1.48 -12.24 -11.12
C GLN A 54 -0.57 -13.25 -11.82
N LEU A 55 -1.12 -14.43 -12.11
CA LEU A 55 -0.42 -15.44 -12.89
C LEU A 55 -0.37 -15.01 -14.36
N HIS A 56 0.84 -14.99 -14.92
CA HIS A 56 1.05 -14.81 -16.36
C HIS A 56 1.17 -16.15 -17.09
N ASP A 57 1.71 -17.16 -16.40
CA ASP A 57 1.73 -18.55 -16.83
C ASP A 57 1.28 -19.45 -15.66
N GLY A 58 0.82 -20.66 -15.96
CA GLY A 58 0.34 -21.60 -14.94
C GLY A 58 1.44 -22.30 -14.14
N SER A 59 2.71 -21.90 -14.30
CA SER A 59 3.85 -22.60 -13.72
C SER A 59 4.43 -21.93 -12.48
N GLN A 60 4.24 -20.62 -12.32
CA GLN A 60 4.80 -19.87 -11.20
C GLN A 60 3.81 -19.75 -10.03
N GLN A 61 4.30 -19.79 -8.79
CA GLN A 61 3.47 -19.50 -7.61
C GLN A 61 3.28 -17.99 -7.45
N LEU A 62 2.13 -17.56 -6.93
CA LEU A 62 1.84 -16.14 -6.72
C LEU A 62 2.83 -15.51 -5.72
N GLU A 63 3.27 -16.29 -4.73
CA GLU A 63 4.28 -15.91 -3.77
C GLU A 63 5.61 -15.61 -4.44
N ASP A 64 6.03 -16.39 -5.44
CA ASP A 64 7.27 -16.15 -6.18
C ASP A 64 7.20 -14.84 -6.98
N ILE A 65 6.06 -14.57 -7.63
CA ILE A 65 5.82 -13.30 -8.35
C ILE A 65 5.82 -12.13 -7.36
N GLY A 66 5.15 -12.29 -6.22
CA GLY A 66 5.13 -11.28 -5.15
C GLY A 66 6.52 -10.99 -4.59
N ASN A 67 7.37 -12.02 -4.46
CA ASN A 67 8.78 -11.85 -4.09
C ASN A 67 9.55 -11.03 -5.13
N GLN A 68 9.37 -11.31 -6.42
CA GLN A 68 10.01 -10.53 -7.49
C GLN A 68 9.59 -9.07 -7.46
N TYR A 69 8.30 -8.79 -7.24
CA TYR A 69 7.79 -7.43 -7.10
C TYR A 69 8.38 -6.72 -5.88
N PHE A 70 8.48 -7.42 -4.75
CA PHE A 70 9.10 -6.89 -3.54
C PHE A 70 10.57 -6.52 -3.77
N ASP A 71 11.34 -7.41 -4.41
CA ASP A 71 12.75 -7.19 -4.68
C ASP A 71 12.97 -6.04 -5.70
N GLU A 72 12.05 -5.87 -6.67
CA GLU A 72 12.07 -4.72 -7.59
C GLU A 72 11.79 -3.39 -6.86
N LEU A 73 10.89 -3.37 -5.88
CA LEU A 73 10.67 -2.16 -5.06
C LEU A 73 11.88 -1.82 -4.19
N ILE A 74 12.63 -2.82 -3.73
CA ILE A 74 13.90 -2.62 -3.03
C ILE A 74 14.96 -2.06 -3.97
N SER A 75 15.12 -2.61 -5.18
CA SER A 75 16.13 -2.14 -6.13
C SER A 75 15.89 -0.68 -6.56
N ARG A 76 14.63 -0.23 -6.52
CA ARG A 76 14.21 1.16 -6.74
C ARG A 76 14.34 2.06 -5.51
N SER A 77 14.87 1.54 -4.39
CA SER A 77 15.05 2.25 -3.11
C SER A 77 13.74 2.79 -2.49
N PHE A 78 12.60 2.16 -2.77
CA PHE A 78 11.33 2.55 -2.15
C PHE A 78 11.16 1.98 -0.73
N PHE A 79 11.95 0.97 -0.39
CA PHE A 79 12.06 0.43 0.94
C PHE A 79 13.43 0.71 1.54
N GLN A 80 13.45 0.90 2.85
CA GLN A 80 14.65 1.12 3.67
C GLN A 80 14.63 0.17 4.88
N ASP A 81 15.69 0.24 5.70
CA ASP A 81 15.82 -0.54 6.94
C ASP A 81 15.50 -2.03 6.71
N VAL A 82 15.97 -2.57 5.59
CA VAL A 82 15.74 -3.96 5.22
C VAL A 82 16.47 -4.85 6.22
N THR A 83 15.74 -5.78 6.83
CA THR A 83 16.33 -6.78 7.73
C THR A 83 16.35 -8.13 7.08
N GLU A 84 17.45 -8.85 7.25
CA GLU A 84 17.69 -10.17 6.69
C GLU A 84 17.76 -11.22 7.81
N ALA A 85 17.34 -12.44 7.51
CA ALA A 85 17.60 -13.60 8.33
C ALA A 85 19.03 -14.13 8.10
N PHE A 86 19.45 -15.11 8.89
CA PHE A 86 20.79 -15.72 8.81
C PHE A 86 21.10 -16.34 7.43
N ASN A 87 20.08 -16.70 6.66
CA ASN A 87 20.17 -17.23 5.30
C ASN A 87 20.11 -16.13 4.22
N SER A 88 20.31 -14.85 4.58
CA SER A 88 20.20 -13.68 3.69
C SER A 88 18.80 -13.45 3.09
N GLU A 89 17.77 -14.13 3.63
CA GLU A 89 16.40 -13.90 3.21
C GLU A 89 15.85 -12.64 3.88
N ILE A 90 15.33 -11.71 3.08
CA ILE A 90 14.74 -10.47 3.59
C ILE A 90 13.47 -10.78 4.39
N LYS A 91 13.41 -10.33 5.64
CA LYS A 91 12.29 -10.55 6.56
C LYS A 91 11.38 -9.35 6.72
N SER A 92 11.93 -8.14 6.72
CA SER A 92 11.12 -6.93 6.86
C SER A 92 11.77 -5.72 6.23
N CYS A 93 10.98 -4.68 6.04
CA CYS A 93 11.44 -3.38 5.57
C CYS A 93 10.60 -2.27 6.20
N LYS A 94 10.99 -1.02 5.95
CA LYS A 94 10.18 0.17 6.21
C LYS A 94 10.05 0.99 4.93
N MET A 95 9.02 1.81 4.88
CA MET A 95 8.88 2.84 3.84
C MET A 95 9.32 4.19 4.43
N HIS A 96 10.24 4.88 3.74
CA HIS A 96 10.68 6.22 4.13
C HIS A 96 9.51 7.21 4.09
N ASP A 97 9.46 8.19 4.99
CA ASP A 97 8.35 9.15 5.11
C ASP A 97 8.00 9.88 3.80
N LEU A 98 9.00 10.25 3.00
CA LEU A 98 8.78 10.90 1.70
C LEU A 98 8.21 9.93 0.65
N VAL A 99 8.66 8.68 0.68
CA VAL A 99 8.15 7.63 -0.22
C VAL A 99 6.72 7.26 0.17
N HIS A 100 6.43 7.21 1.46
CA HIS A 100 5.09 7.04 1.99
C HIS A 100 4.17 8.18 1.56
N ASP A 101 4.62 9.43 1.64
CA ASP A 101 3.86 10.60 1.17
C ASP A 101 3.60 10.53 -0.35
N LEU A 102 4.58 10.07 -1.13
CA LEU A 102 4.36 9.78 -2.55
C LEU A 102 3.32 8.69 -2.75
N ALA A 103 3.43 7.55 -2.06
CA ALA A 103 2.49 6.42 -2.13
C ALA A 103 1.06 6.85 -1.78
N LEU A 104 0.88 7.71 -0.77
CA LEU A 104 -0.40 8.33 -0.45
C LEU A 104 -0.92 9.19 -1.60
N SER A 105 -0.05 10.02 -2.20
CA SER A 105 -0.47 10.94 -3.26
C SER A 105 -0.89 10.22 -4.55
N VAL A 106 -0.26 9.10 -4.89
CA VAL A 106 -0.53 8.32 -6.11
C VAL A 106 -1.57 7.23 -5.90
N GLY A 107 -1.72 6.72 -4.68
CA GLY A 107 -2.71 5.70 -4.31
C GLY A 107 -4.15 6.21 -4.21
N GLY A 108 -4.37 7.50 -4.49
CA GLY A 108 -5.66 8.16 -4.73
C GLY A 108 -6.88 7.48 -4.12
N LEU A 109 -7.23 7.79 -2.87
CA LEU A 109 -8.47 7.41 -2.18
C LEU A 109 -8.96 5.96 -2.40
N GLU A 110 -8.10 4.98 -2.68
CA GLU A 110 -8.54 3.58 -2.77
C GLU A 110 -9.03 3.04 -1.43
N TRP A 111 -8.70 3.73 -0.34
CA TRP A 111 -9.10 3.37 0.99
C TRP A 111 -9.52 4.61 1.78
N LEU A 112 -10.63 4.50 2.50
CA LEU A 112 -11.19 5.57 3.32
C LEU A 112 -11.30 5.10 4.76
N ILE A 113 -10.75 5.87 5.69
CA ILE A 113 -11.04 5.67 7.10
C ILE A 113 -12.40 6.28 7.39
N VAL A 114 -13.35 5.45 7.80
CA VAL A 114 -14.72 5.84 8.15
C VAL A 114 -14.78 6.08 9.66
N ASP A 115 -15.22 7.27 10.02
CA ASP A 115 -15.55 7.72 11.37
C ASP A 115 -16.95 8.36 11.42
N SER A 116 -17.35 8.86 12.58
CA SER A 116 -18.66 9.51 12.77
C SER A 116 -18.86 10.80 11.97
N ASN A 117 -17.77 11.39 11.44
CA ASN A 117 -17.81 12.63 10.66
C ASN A 117 -17.73 12.39 9.15
N THR A 118 -17.57 11.13 8.74
CA THR A 118 -17.44 10.76 7.33
C THR A 118 -18.81 10.89 6.65
N SER A 119 -18.97 11.91 5.81
CA SER A 119 -20.26 12.24 5.18
C SER A 119 -20.40 11.76 3.74
N MET A 120 -19.29 11.41 3.06
CA MET A 120 -19.31 11.02 1.64
C MET A 120 -18.20 10.04 1.30
N ILE A 121 -18.56 8.98 0.56
CA ILE A 121 -17.64 7.97 0.03
C ILE A 121 -17.63 8.14 -1.48
N THR A 122 -16.45 8.36 -2.06
CA THR A 122 -16.32 8.51 -3.52
C THR A 122 -16.24 7.13 -4.19
N GLU A 123 -16.66 7.03 -5.46
CA GLU A 123 -16.60 5.78 -6.26
C GLU A 123 -15.18 5.22 -6.43
N ARG A 124 -14.14 6.00 -6.10
CA ARG A 124 -12.75 5.57 -6.14
C ARG A 124 -12.32 4.77 -4.91
N VAL A 125 -13.13 4.78 -3.85
CA VAL A 125 -12.86 4.05 -2.61
C VAL A 125 -13.20 2.58 -2.79
N ARG A 126 -12.16 1.74 -2.79
CA ARG A 126 -12.30 0.27 -2.89
C ARG A 126 -12.34 -0.41 -1.52
N HIS A 127 -11.79 0.24 -0.49
CA HIS A 127 -11.68 -0.34 0.84
C HIS A 127 -12.09 0.65 1.93
N LEU A 128 -12.75 0.15 2.96
CA LEU A 128 -13.18 0.94 4.11
C LEU A 128 -12.46 0.44 5.36
N LEU A 129 -11.87 1.36 6.12
CA LEU A 129 -11.23 1.11 7.40
C LEU A 129 -12.07 1.79 8.47
N PHE A 130 -12.59 1.03 9.44
CA PHE A 130 -13.41 1.62 10.49
C PHE A 130 -12.55 2.05 11.67
N SER A 131 -12.65 3.33 12.06
CA SER A 131 -11.99 3.80 13.28
C SER A 131 -12.66 3.21 14.52
N ARG A 132 -11.89 2.49 15.33
CA ARG A 132 -12.38 1.82 16.56
C ARG A 132 -12.92 2.81 17.61
N SER A 133 -12.53 4.09 17.54
CA SER A 133 -13.02 5.15 18.43
C SER A 133 -14.33 5.80 17.99
N GLY A 134 -14.81 5.53 16.77
CA GLY A 134 -16.01 6.18 16.20
C GLY A 134 -17.30 5.35 16.26
N LEU A 135 -17.23 4.08 16.66
CA LEU A 135 -18.37 3.14 16.58
C LEU A 135 -18.95 2.71 17.93
N THR A 136 -18.60 3.40 19.03
CA THR A 136 -19.21 3.10 20.33
C THR A 136 -20.67 3.55 20.32
N GLY A 137 -21.57 2.63 19.98
CA GLY A 137 -23.02 2.75 20.21
C GLY A 137 -23.84 3.46 19.13
N GLN A 138 -23.31 3.72 17.93
CA GLN A 138 -24.11 4.22 16.81
C GLN A 138 -24.45 3.11 15.80
N GLU A 139 -25.66 3.17 15.25
CA GLU A 139 -26.14 2.29 14.19
C GLU A 139 -25.19 2.29 12.98
N PHE A 140 -25.12 1.17 12.27
CA PHE A 140 -24.28 1.02 11.08
C PHE A 140 -24.59 2.17 10.10
N PRO A 141 -23.59 2.95 9.63
CA PRO A 141 -23.86 4.16 8.86
C PRO A 141 -24.66 3.85 7.58
N THR A 142 -25.89 4.35 7.50
CA THR A 142 -26.83 4.00 6.43
C THR A 142 -26.39 4.44 5.03
N TYR A 143 -25.48 5.42 4.94
CA TYR A 143 -24.85 5.81 3.67
C TYR A 143 -23.96 4.70 3.08
N LEU A 144 -23.46 3.76 3.90
CA LEU A 144 -22.70 2.60 3.43
C LEU A 144 -23.57 1.57 2.70
N LEU A 145 -24.89 1.57 2.94
CA LEU A 145 -25.83 0.69 2.24
C LEU A 145 -25.99 1.06 0.75
N LYS A 146 -25.55 2.25 0.36
CA LYS A 146 -25.55 2.72 -1.03
C LYS A 146 -24.29 2.35 -1.81
N VAL A 147 -23.28 1.77 -1.14
CA VAL A 147 -22.05 1.33 -1.78
C VAL A 147 -22.31 -0.02 -2.43
N ASN A 148 -22.14 -0.10 -3.75
CA ASN A 148 -22.27 -1.36 -4.48
C ASN A 148 -21.14 -2.30 -4.05
N LYS A 149 -21.50 -3.54 -3.68
CA LYS A 149 -20.51 -4.62 -3.59
C LYS A 149 -20.04 -4.93 -5.00
N VAL A 150 -18.73 -4.80 -5.23
CA VAL A 150 -18.05 -5.34 -6.41
C VAL A 150 -17.95 -6.86 -6.25
#